data_AF-A0A810BKL1-F1
#
_entry.id   AF-A0A810BKL1-F1
#
_cell.length_a   1.000
_cell.length_b   1.000
_cell.length_c   1.000
_cell.angle_alpha   90.00
_cell.angle_beta   90.00
_cell.angle_gamma   90.00
#
_symmetry.space_group_name_H-M   'P 1'
#
loop_
_entity.id
_entity.type
_entity.pdbx_description
1 polymer ?
#
loop_
_entity_poly.entity_id
_entity_poly.type
_entity_poly.pdbx_seq_one_letter_code
_entity_poly.pdbx_strand_id
1 'polypeptide(L)' 'MRILSEDEVVHAAERAGRLIIETYLAPNTPFVDLPGFLEEMDPLREFGEACRREMHAIPLR' A
#
# COMPACT_ATOMS: atom_id res chain seq x y z
N MET A 1 -14.02 11.19 -15.48
CA MET A 1 -13.14 10.01 -15.37
C MET A 1 -11.72 10.52 -15.48
N ARG A 2 -10.95 10.38 -14.41
CA ARG A 2 -9.54 10.77 -14.38
C ARG A 2 -8.74 9.59 -14.94
N ILE A 3 -7.87 9.83 -15.92
CA ILE A 3 -7.08 8.76 -16.58
C ILE A 3 -5.77 8.50 -15.80
N LEU A 4 -5.33 9.48 -15.01
CA LEU A 4 -4.06 9.45 -14.27
C LEU A 4 -4.31 9.80 -12.81
N SER A 5 -3.74 9.02 -11.89
CA SER A 5 -3.72 9.35 -10.46
C SER A 5 -2.67 10.41 -10.14
N GLU A 6 -2.83 11.10 -9.02
CA GLU A 6 -1.84 11.97 -8.39
C GLU A 6 -0.56 11.20 -8.10
N ASP A 7 0.57 11.92 -8.16
CA ASP A 7 1.89 11.35 -7.89
C ASP A 7 1.91 10.64 -6.53
N GLU A 8 1.25 11.18 -5.52
CA GLU A 8 1.19 10.55 -4.19
C GLU A 8 0.60 9.13 -4.22
N VAL A 9 -0.46 8.92 -5.00
CA VAL A 9 -1.09 7.61 -5.17
C VAL A 9 -0.15 6.66 -5.91
N VAL A 10 0.52 7.14 -6.96
CA VAL A 10 1.47 6.34 -7.75
C VAL A 10 2.65 5.89 -6.89
N HIS A 11 3.27 6.81 -6.14
CA HIS A 11 4.40 6.46 -5.27
C HIS A 11 3.98 5.50 -4.15
N ALA A 12 2.79 5.67 -3.57
CA ALA A 12 2.27 4.73 -2.57
C ALA A 12 2.02 3.34 -3.17
N ALA A 13 1.52 3.26 -4.41
CA ALA A 13 1.34 2.01 -5.13
C ALA A 13 2.69 1.30 -5.40
N GLU A 14 3.71 2.04 -5.82
CA GLU A 14 5.05 1.49 -6.07
C GLU A 14 5.71 0.95 -4.81
N ARG A 15 5.54 1.64 -3.66
CA ARG A 15 6.02 1.15 -2.36
C ARG A 15 5.32 -0.14 -1.96
N ALA A 16 3.98 -0.16 -2.05
CA ALA A 16 3.17 -1.33 -1.74
C ALA A 16 3.57 -2.54 -2.61
N GLY A 17 3.68 -2.34 -3.92
CA GLY A 17 4.05 -3.40 -4.87
C GLY A 17 5.44 -3.97 -4.60
N ARG A 18 6.43 -3.11 -4.31
CA ARG A 18 7.78 -3.53 -3.94
C ARG A 18 7.79 -4.34 -2.64
N LEU A 19 7.10 -3.87 -1.60
CA LEU A 19 7.02 -4.58 -0.32
C LEU A 19 6.35 -5.96 -0.49
N ILE A 20 5.29 -6.06 -1.31
CA ILE A 20 4.66 -7.35 -1.63
C ILE A 20 5.67 -8.29 -2.30
N ILE A 21 6.37 -7.82 -3.34
CA ILE A 21 7.35 -8.64 -4.08
C ILE A 21 8.48 -9.09 -3.14
N GLU A 22 9.06 -8.16 -2.37
CA GLU A 22 10.13 -8.45 -1.41
C GLU A 22 9.67 -9.46 -0.36
N THR A 23 8.43 -9.35 0.14
CA THR A 23 7.85 -10.32 1.08
C THR A 23 7.77 -11.72 0.48
N TYR A 24 7.33 -11.86 -0.78
CA TYR A 24 7.25 -13.18 -1.43
C TYR A 24 8.61 -13.79 -1.74
N LEU A 25 9.64 -12.96 -1.94
CA LEU A 25 11.01 -13.40 -2.19
C LEU A 25 11.79 -13.69 -0.90
N ALA A 26 11.31 -13.19 0.25
CA ALA A 26 11.92 -13.44 1.54
C ALA A 26 11.74 -14.90 1.98
N PRO A 27 12.64 -15.43 2.85
CA PRO A 27 12.42 -16.70 3.52
C PRO A 27 11.11 -16.70 4.33
N ASN A 28 10.49 -17.87 4.49
CA ASN A 28 9.29 -18.01 5.31
C ASN A 28 9.56 -17.54 6.75
N THR A 29 8.75 -16.60 7.23
CA THR A 29 8.74 -16.16 8.63
C THR A 29 8.29 -17.32 9.53
N PRO A 30 9.06 -17.71 10.55
CA PRO A 30 8.62 -18.73 11.50
C PRO A 30 7.45 -18.19 12.34
N PHE A 31 6.58 -19.09 12.80
CA PHE A 31 5.35 -18.70 13.51
C PHE A 31 5.59 -17.83 14.76
N VAL A 32 6.74 -17.98 15.42
CA VAL A 32 7.11 -17.18 16.61
C VAL A 32 7.34 -15.70 16.28
N ASP A 33 7.72 -15.39 15.04
CA ASP A 33 8.02 -14.03 14.58
C ASP A 33 6.83 -13.38 13.85
N LEU A 34 5.76 -14.14 13.58
CA LEU A 34 4.55 -13.64 12.91
C LEU A 34 3.88 -12.44 13.60
N PRO A 35 3.75 -12.36 14.93
CA PRO A 35 3.08 -11.23 15.57
C PRO A 35 3.79 -9.89 15.27
N GLY A 36 5.11 -9.84 15.40
CA GLY A 36 5.89 -8.63 15.09
C GLY A 36 5.83 -8.27 13.61
N PHE A 37 5.89 -9.28 12.73
CA PHE A 37 5.74 -9.09 11.30
C PHE A 37 4.35 -8.54 10.91
N LEU A 38 3.27 -9.01 11.54
CA LEU A 38 1.90 -8.55 11.27
C LEU A 38 1.63 -7.14 11.81
N GLU A 39 2.25 -6.75 12.93
CA GLU A 39 2.14 -5.39 13.48
C GLU A 39 2.84 -4.35 12.59
N GLU A 40 3.95 -4.74 11.94
CA GLU A 40 4.73 -3.85 11.08
C GLU A 40 4.22 -3.79 9.63
N MET A 41 3.42 -4.76 9.19
CA MET A 41 2.98 -4.86 7.79
C MET A 41 1.49 -4.57 7.58
N ASP A 42 1.20 -3.32 7.22
CA ASP A 42 0.05 -3.02 6.36
C ASP A 42 0.53 -2.34 5.07
N PRO A 43 0.99 -3.11 4.06
CA PRO A 43 1.53 -2.56 2.82
C PRO A 43 0.49 -1.75 2.02
N LEU A 44 -0.80 -1.92 2.32
CA LEU A 44 -1.89 -1.29 1.57
C LEU A 44 -2.46 -0.07 2.28
N ARG A 45 -2.13 0.17 3.55
CA ARG A 45 -2.69 1.28 4.31
C ARG A 45 -2.45 2.63 3.67
N GLU A 46 -1.17 2.98 3.46
CA GLU A 46 -0.79 4.28 2.89
C GLU A 46 -1.38 4.44 1.48
N PHE A 47 -1.33 3.38 0.67
CA PHE A 47 -1.89 3.39 -0.68
C PHE A 47 -3.40 3.60 -0.66
N GLY A 48 -4.15 2.88 0.18
CA GLY A 48 -5.59 3.04 0.32
C GLY A 48 -5.99 4.40 0.91
N GLU A 49 -5.19 4.96 1.81
CA GLU A 49 -5.38 6.33 2.31
C GLU A 49 -5.14 7.38 1.20
N ALA A 50 -4.10 7.22 0.38
CA ALA A 50 -3.83 8.10 -0.76
C ALA A 50 -4.97 8.04 -1.80
N CYS A 51 -5.42 6.83 -2.17
CA CYS A 51 -6.56 6.64 -3.07
C CYS A 51 -7.84 7.30 -2.55
N ARG A 52 -8.15 7.14 -1.25
CA ARG A 52 -9.33 7.77 -0.64
C ARG A 52 -9.22 9.29 -0.63
N ARG A 53 -8.05 9.85 -0.29
CA ARG A 53 -7.82 11.29 -0.34
C ARG A 53 -8.01 11.85 -1.75
N GLU A 54 -7.44 11.20 -2.76
CA GLU A 54 -7.65 11.56 -4.16
C GLU A 54 -9.14 11.52 -4.54
N MET A 55 -9.84 10.45 -4.17
CA MET A 55 -11.27 10.28 -4.46
C MET A 55 -12.13 11.36 -3.79
N HIS A 56 -11.86 11.69 -2.53
CA HIS A 56 -12.60 12.73 -1.80
C HIS A 56 -12.29 14.15 -2.28
N ALA A 57 -11.11 14.37 -2.88
CA ALA A 57 -10.77 15.65 -3.50
C ALA A 57 -11.54 15.90 -4.81
N ILE A 58 -12.19 14.87 -5.38
CA ILE A 58 -13.06 15.03 -6.54
C ILE A 58 -14.37 15.71 -6.10
N PRO A 59 -14.71 16.90 -6.60
CA PRO A 59 -15.99 17.53 -6.29
C PRO A 59 -17.14 16.61 -6.72
N LEU A 60 -18.07 16.35 -5.80
CA LEU A 60 -19.35 15.72 -6.14
C LEU A 60 -20.04 16.59 -7.21
N ARG A 61 -20.26 16.00 -8.39
CA ARG A 61 -21.04 16.63 -9.46
C ARG A 61 -22.52 16.56 -9.16
#